data_AF-A0A7V1CYW6-F1
#
_entry.id   AF-A0A7V1CYW6-F1
#
_cell.length_a   1.000
_cell.length_b   1.000
_cell.length_c   1.000
_cell.angle_alpha   90.00
_cell.angle_beta   90.00
_cell.angle_gamma   90.00
#
_symmetry.space_group_name_H-M   'P 1'
#
loop_
_entity.id
_entity.type
_entity.pdbx_description
1 polymer ?
#
loop_
_entity_poly.entity_id
_entity_poly.type
_entity_poly.pdbx_seq_one_letter_code
_entity_poly.pdbx_strand_id
1 'polypeptide(L)'
;MKPIKPHSINELMQRVSNIAGLTLGQLASHYQFKTPEHLLKEKGWTGQLIEYALGATAGSKPTPDFEELGIELKTLPISYKGKPLETTFVSV
;
A
#
# COMPACT_ATOMS: atom_id res chain seq x y z
N MET A 1 -8.01 -12.97 3.78
CA MET A 1 -6.91 -13.32 4.72
C MET A 1 -5.67 -12.53 4.34
N LYS A 2 -4.95 -11.93 5.31
CA LYS A 2 -3.74 -11.12 5.03
C LYS A 2 -2.65 -11.98 4.38
N PRO A 3 -2.02 -11.55 3.28
CA PRO A 3 -0.82 -12.20 2.76
C PRO A 3 0.31 -12.19 3.79
N ILE A 4 1.06 -13.29 3.88
CA ILE A 4 2.32 -13.31 4.63
C ILE A 4 3.35 -12.40 3.95
N LYS A 5 4.40 -11.95 4.66
CA LYS A 5 5.46 -11.13 4.06
C LYS A 5 6.06 -11.80 2.82
N PRO A 6 6.36 -11.05 1.74
CA PRO A 6 7.04 -11.61 0.57
C PRO A 6 8.50 -11.93 0.90
N HIS A 7 9.03 -13.03 0.34
CA HIS A 7 10.41 -13.49 0.59
C HIS A 7 11.38 -13.10 -0.52
N SER A 8 10.88 -12.52 -1.62
CA SER A 8 11.71 -12.05 -2.72
C SER A 8 11.10 -10.83 -3.40
N ILE A 9 11.95 -10.07 -4.09
CA ILE A 9 11.50 -8.95 -4.94
C ILE A 9 10.52 -9.44 -6.01
N ASN A 10 10.77 -10.59 -6.63
CA ASN A 10 9.87 -11.15 -7.64
C ASN A 10 8.47 -11.46 -7.09
N GLU A 11 8.39 -12.02 -5.88
CA GLU A 11 7.12 -12.27 -5.22
C GLU A 11 6.38 -10.97 -4.91
N LEU A 12 7.09 -9.96 -4.39
CA LEU A 12 6.53 -8.63 -4.14
C LEU A 12 6.01 -8.01 -5.45
N MET A 13 6.79 -8.06 -6.53
CA MET A 13 6.41 -7.51 -7.83
C MET A 13 5.23 -8.26 -8.48
N GLN A 14 5.11 -9.57 -8.25
CA GLN A 14 3.93 -10.32 -8.69
C GLN A 14 2.68 -9.83 -7.97
N ARG A 15 2.76 -9.58 -6.65
CA ARG A 15 1.63 -9.02 -5.87
C ARG A 15 1.28 -7.61 -6.33
N VAL A 16 2.28 -6.76 -6.59
CA VAL A 16 2.08 -5.42 -7.17
C VAL A 16 1.34 -5.51 -8.51
N SER A 17 1.77 -6.42 -9.38
CA SER A 17 1.13 -6.62 -10.69
C SER A 17 -0.32 -7.10 -10.55
N ASN A 18 -0.61 -7.97 -9.57
CA ASN A 18 -1.95 -8.49 -9.34
C ASN A 18 -2.95 -7.45 -8.84
N ILE A 19 -2.50 -6.36 -8.22
CA ILE A 19 -3.38 -5.28 -7.74
C ILE A 19 -3.45 -4.08 -8.68
N ALA A 20 -2.58 -4.02 -9.69
CA ALA A 20 -2.55 -2.94 -10.66
C ALA A 20 -3.86 -2.89 -11.47
N GLY A 21 -4.44 -1.70 -11.62
CA GLY A 21 -5.69 -1.49 -12.34
C GLY A 21 -6.96 -1.76 -11.51
N LEU A 22 -6.85 -2.31 -10.30
CA LEU A 22 -7.99 -2.39 -9.38
C LEU A 22 -8.33 -1.02 -8.80
N THR A 23 -9.61 -0.79 -8.59
CA THR A 23 -10.06 0.31 -7.71
C THR A 23 -9.77 -0.04 -6.25
N LEU A 24 -9.62 0.99 -5.39
CA LEU A 24 -9.43 0.79 -3.95
C LEU A 24 -10.57 -0.03 -3.32
N GLY A 25 -11.81 0.15 -3.78
CA GLY A 25 -12.96 -0.62 -3.30
C GLY A 25 -12.92 -2.09 -3.67
N GLN A 26 -12.50 -2.42 -4.90
CA GLN A 26 -12.29 -3.82 -5.32
C GLN A 26 -11.19 -4.48 -4.49
N LEU A 27 -10.06 -3.79 -4.32
CA LEU A 27 -8.94 -4.31 -3.53
C LEU A 27 -9.34 -4.53 -2.07
N ALA A 28 -10.02 -3.58 -1.45
CA ALA A 28 -10.52 -3.71 -0.08
C ALA A 28 -11.53 -4.86 0.05
N SER A 29 -12.42 -5.03 -0.93
CA SER A 29 -13.38 -6.14 -0.97
C SER A 29 -12.68 -7.51 -1.04
N HIS A 30 -11.66 -7.65 -1.91
CA HIS A 30 -10.88 -8.90 -2.05
C HIS A 30 -10.25 -9.35 -0.72
N TYR A 31 -9.80 -8.39 0.10
CA TYR A 31 -9.15 -8.68 1.37
C TYR A 31 -10.08 -8.60 2.58
N GLN A 32 -11.36 -8.30 2.38
CA GLN A 32 -12.32 -8.00 3.46
C GLN A 32 -11.79 -6.90 4.39
N PHE A 33 -11.11 -5.91 3.81
CA PHE A 33 -10.51 -4.80 4.52
C PHE A 33 -11.58 -3.77 4.91
N LYS A 34 -11.57 -3.33 6.17
CA LYS A 34 -12.56 -2.38 6.68
C LYS A 34 -12.46 -1.07 5.88
N THR A 35 -13.52 -0.79 5.12
CA THR A 35 -13.60 0.38 4.25
C THR A 35 -14.47 1.44 4.92
N PRO A 36 -13.98 2.67 5.13
CA PRO A 36 -14.78 3.75 5.67
C PRO A 36 -15.81 4.23 4.63
N GLU A 37 -16.89 4.84 5.10
CA GLU A 37 -17.90 5.45 4.23
C GLU A 37 -17.31 6.63 3.42
N HIS A 38 -16.37 7.36 4.02
CA HIS A 38 -15.66 8.47 3.38
C HIS A 38 -14.17 8.46 3.71
N LEU A 39 -13.33 8.67 2.70
CA LEU A 39 -11.86 8.73 2.85
C LEU A 39 -11.36 10.06 3.44
N LEU A 40 -12.21 11.09 3.55
CA LEU A 40 -11.83 12.44 3.99
C LEU A 40 -11.31 12.51 5.44
N LYS A 41 -11.73 11.56 6.31
CA LYS A 41 -11.35 11.53 7.73
C LYS A 41 -10.24 10.52 8.05
N GLU A 42 -9.94 9.61 7.13
CA GLU A 42 -9.02 8.48 7.35
C GLU A 42 -7.73 8.70 6.56
N LYS A 43 -6.95 9.71 6.97
CA LYS A 43 -5.62 9.95 6.40
C LYS A 43 -4.78 8.68 6.53
N GLY A 44 -4.18 8.24 5.43
CA GLY A 44 -3.32 7.05 5.41
C GLY A 44 -4.06 5.71 5.16
N TRP A 45 -5.39 5.68 5.10
CA TRP A 45 -6.14 4.44 4.82
C TRP A 45 -5.71 3.76 3.51
N THR A 46 -5.47 4.54 2.45
CA THR A 46 -4.97 4.02 1.18
C THR A 46 -3.61 3.36 1.35
N GLY A 47 -2.68 3.98 2.11
CA GLY A 47 -1.38 3.40 2.41
C GLY A 47 -1.52 2.07 3.15
N GLN A 48 -2.33 2.04 4.21
CA GLN A 48 -2.60 0.84 5.00
C GLN A 48 -3.22 -0.30 4.19
N LEU A 49 -4.13 0.01 3.26
CA LEU A 49 -4.70 -1.01 2.38
C LEU A 49 -3.61 -1.62 1.48
N ILE A 50 -2.73 -0.80 0.90
CA ILE A 50 -1.66 -1.27 0.02
C ILE A 50 -0.61 -2.06 0.81
N GLU A 51 -0.20 -1.57 1.98
CA GLU A 51 0.65 -2.30 2.93
C GLU A 51 0.06 -3.69 3.26
N TYR A 52 -1.23 -3.72 3.58
CA TYR A 52 -1.93 -4.97 3.89
C TYR A 52 -1.94 -5.93 2.70
N ALA A 53 -2.30 -5.44 1.51
CA ALA A 53 -2.41 -6.24 0.29
C ALA A 53 -1.06 -6.77 -0.20
N LEU A 54 0.03 -6.05 0.05
CA LEU A 54 1.38 -6.48 -0.36
C LEU A 54 2.09 -7.30 0.72
N GLY A 55 1.55 -7.35 1.94
CA GLY A 55 2.11 -8.12 3.05
C GLY A 55 3.22 -7.38 3.81
N ALA A 56 3.17 -6.05 3.87
CA ALA A 56 4.08 -5.26 4.68
C ALA A 56 3.90 -5.55 6.19
N THR A 57 5.00 -5.45 6.94
CA THR A 57 5.06 -5.84 8.36
C THR A 57 5.69 -4.80 9.29
N ALA A 58 6.24 -3.70 8.78
CA ALA A 58 6.90 -2.68 9.61
C ALA A 58 5.94 -2.03 10.63
N GLY A 59 4.68 -1.82 10.25
CA GLY A 59 3.72 -1.11 11.09
C GLY A 59 4.24 0.31 11.39
N SER A 60 4.31 0.69 12.67
CA SER A 60 4.82 2.01 13.09
C SER A 60 6.33 2.04 13.37
N LYS A 61 7.08 0.97 13.07
CA LYS A 61 8.52 0.93 13.33
C LYS A 61 9.28 1.79 12.30
N PRO A 62 10.39 2.44 12.69
CA PRO A 62 11.23 3.21 11.77
C PRO A 62 12.13 2.26 10.95
N THR A 63 11.53 1.30 10.27
CA THR A 63 12.19 0.27 9.45
C THR A 63 11.46 0.17 8.11
N PRO A 64 12.12 -0.26 7.03
CA PRO A 64 11.46 -0.45 5.75
C PRO A 64 10.24 -1.36 5.84
N ASP A 65 9.18 -1.05 5.08
CA ASP A 65 7.93 -1.85 5.03
C ASP A 65 8.15 -3.34 4.78
N PHE A 66 9.16 -3.65 3.96
CA PHE A 66 9.66 -4.99 3.67
C PHE A 66 11.12 -5.11 4.14
N GLU A 67 11.31 -5.18 5.45
CA GLU A 67 12.62 -5.19 6.13
C GLU A 67 13.61 -6.19 5.51
N GLU A 68 13.19 -7.44 5.28
CA GLU A 68 14.06 -8.51 4.72
C GLU A 68 14.48 -8.25 3.27
N LEU A 69 13.71 -7.44 2.53
CA LEU A 69 14.02 -7.05 1.17
C LEU A 69 14.74 -5.70 1.09
N GLY A 70 14.82 -4.95 2.20
CA GLY A 70 15.33 -3.58 2.22
C GLY A 70 14.50 -2.61 1.39
N ILE A 71 13.18 -2.82 1.28
CA ILE A 71 12.27 -2.01 0.44
C ILE A 71 11.28 -1.22 1.29
N GLU A 72 11.18 0.06 0.98
CA GLU A 72 10.17 0.99 1.49
C GLU A 72 9.01 1.12 0.49
N LEU A 73 7.77 1.06 0.98
CA LEU A 73 6.57 1.30 0.19
C LEU A 73 6.13 2.76 0.34
N LYS A 74 5.81 3.41 -0.78
CA LYS A 74 5.14 4.73 -0.75
C LYS A 74 4.01 4.78 -1.76
N THR A 75 2.85 5.26 -1.31
CA THR A 75 1.73 5.61 -2.20
C THR A 75 1.85 7.07 -2.63
N LEU A 76 1.60 7.35 -3.92
CA LEU A 76 1.63 8.69 -4.48
C LEU A 76 0.31 8.98 -5.22
N PRO A 77 -0.54 9.89 -4.71
CA PRO A 77 -1.74 10.29 -5.43
C PRO A 77 -1.36 11.09 -6.69
N ILE A 78 -1.92 10.70 -7.84
CA ILE A 78 -1.69 11.36 -9.14
C ILE A 78 -3.00 11.84 -9.76
N SER A 79 -2.93 12.95 -10.49
CA SER A 79 -4.02 13.48 -11.31
C SER A 79 -4.22 12.63 -12.58
N TYR A 80 -5.34 12.87 -13.28
CA TYR A 80 -5.59 12.29 -14.61
C TYR A 80 -4.53 12.63 -15.66
N LYS A 81 -3.69 13.65 -15.43
CA LYS A 81 -2.55 14.01 -16.29
C LYS A 81 -1.23 13.35 -15.86
N GLY A 82 -1.27 12.44 -14.89
CA GLY A 82 -0.09 11.77 -14.33
C GLY A 82 0.80 12.67 -13.48
N LYS A 83 0.28 13.81 -13.02
CA LYS A 83 1.03 14.73 -12.13
C LYS A 83 0.73 14.43 -10.66
N PRO A 84 1.75 14.39 -9.79
CA PRO A 84 1.56 14.31 -8.34
C PRO A 84 0.58 15.36 -7.84
N LEU A 85 -0.36 14.94 -6.99
CA LEU A 85 -1.31 15.85 -6.34
C LEU A 85 -0.77 16.42 -5.03
N GLU A 86 0.17 15.71 -4.40
CA GLU A 86 0.72 16.04 -3.09
C GLU A 86 2.24 15.75 -3.06
N THR A 87 2.94 16.30 -2.07
CA THR A 87 4.33 15.93 -1.78
C THR A 87 4.37 14.61 -1.02
N THR A 88 5.46 13.86 -1.18
CA THR A 88 5.68 12.60 -0.44
C THR A 88 6.48 12.87 0.83
N PHE A 89 5.93 12.50 1.99
CA PHE A 89 6.67 12.51 3.25
C PHE A 89 7.74 11.41 3.25
N VAL A 90 8.95 11.73 3.72
CA VAL A 90 10.10 10.81 3.75
C VAL A 90 10.49 10.49 5.19
N SER A 91 11.03 11.45 5.94
CA SER A 91 11.36 11.31 7.37
C SER A 91 11.49 12.69 8.02
N VAL A 92 11.51 12.73 9.35
CA VAL A 92 11.92 13.91 10.15
C VAL A 92 13.39 13.83 10.53
#